data_AF-W2HRL3-F1
#
_entry.id   AF-W2HRL3-F1
#
_cell.length_a   1.000
_cell.length_b   1.000
_cell.length_c   1.000
_cell.angle_alpha   90.00
_cell.angle_beta   90.00
_cell.angle_gamma   90.00
#
_symmetry.space_group_name_H-M   'P 1'
#
loop_
_entity.id
_entity.type
_entity.pdbx_description
1 polymer ?
#
loop_
_entity_poly.entity_id
_entity_poly.type
_entity_poly.pdbx_seq_one_letter_code
_entity_poly.pdbx_strand_id
1 'polypeptide(L)'
;MLGSISDIKVFALSASVLYIKFLISTMIQGRKAFAANTRMPEDKTLVCNMGITVDTDEKTIKAAAEDEMRWKRIIQNDLESMPLAFVVFWSAITVGVSPAITKTLMLAYTAARISHTAVYSMIMPRARMICWMAGSFCIVTAVLHTVAVALM
;
A
#
# COMPACT_ATOMS: atom_id res chain seq x y z
N MET A 1 16.11 -21.37 -0.06
CA MET A 1 14.69 -21.15 -0.42
C MET A 1 14.51 -20.21 -1.61
N LEU A 2 15.25 -19.08 -1.75
CA LEU A 2 15.07 -18.16 -2.89
C LEU A 2 15.61 -18.65 -4.24
N GLY A 3 16.46 -19.68 -4.28
CA GLY A 3 17.07 -20.17 -5.52
C GLY A 3 16.11 -20.87 -6.49
N SER A 4 15.01 -21.46 -6.00
CA SER A 4 14.08 -22.26 -6.81
C SER A 4 12.99 -21.45 -7.52
N ILE A 5 12.76 -20.20 -7.10
CA ILE A 5 11.68 -19.35 -7.62
C ILE A 5 12.28 -18.28 -8.53
N SER A 6 11.72 -18.12 -9.73
CA SER A 6 12.11 -17.04 -10.64
C SER A 6 11.68 -15.68 -10.11
N ASP A 7 12.44 -14.64 -10.44
CA ASP A 7 12.12 -13.24 -10.16
C ASP A 7 10.72 -12.83 -10.67
N ILE A 8 10.31 -13.30 -11.86
CA ILE A 8 8.96 -13.09 -12.39
C ILE A 8 7.88 -13.67 -11.46
N LYS A 9 8.10 -14.85 -10.89
CA LYS A 9 7.14 -15.45 -9.95
C LYS A 9 7.09 -14.67 -8.64
N VAL A 10 8.24 -14.20 -8.15
CA VAL A 10 8.29 -13.30 -6.98
C VAL A 10 7.58 -11.98 -7.29
N PHE A 11 7.66 -11.48 -8.52
CA PHE A 11 6.94 -10.28 -8.96
C PHE A 11 5.43 -10.47 -8.91
N ALA A 12 4.94 -11.53 -9.55
CA ALA A 12 3.52 -11.86 -9.53
C ALA A 12 3.00 -12.02 -8.08
N LEU A 13 3.76 -12.70 -7.22
CA LEU A 13 3.40 -12.88 -5.81
C LEU A 13 3.36 -11.54 -5.06
N SER A 14 4.42 -10.74 -5.13
CA SER A 14 4.51 -9.43 -4.47
C SER A 14 3.41 -8.48 -4.94
N ALA A 15 3.18 -8.40 -6.26
CA ALA A 15 2.11 -7.57 -6.83
C ALA A 15 0.73 -8.02 -6.34
N SER A 16 0.45 -9.33 -6.35
CA SER A 16 -0.82 -9.89 -5.88
C SER A 16 -1.05 -9.60 -4.40
N VAL A 17 -0.04 -9.81 -3.56
CA VAL A 17 -0.12 -9.54 -2.11
C VAL A 17 -0.37 -8.05 -1.85
N LEU A 18 0.37 -7.16 -2.51
CA LEU A 18 0.20 -5.72 -2.33
C LEU A 18 -1.14 -5.22 -2.89
N TYR A 19 -1.65 -5.82 -3.97
CA TYR A 19 -2.98 -5.54 -4.49
C TYR A 19 -4.09 -5.98 -3.54
N ILE A 20 -4.03 -7.20 -3.00
CA ILE A 20 -4.98 -7.66 -1.97
C ILE A 20 -4.95 -6.73 -0.77
N LYS A 21 -3.75 -6.34 -0.31
CA LYS A 21 -3.60 -5.37 0.78
C LYS A 21 -4.19 -4.01 0.43
N PHE A 22 -4.04 -3.52 -0.81
CA PHE A 22 -4.69 -2.29 -1.27
C PHE A 22 -6.22 -2.40 -1.25
N LEU A 23 -6.79 -3.52 -1.72
CA LEU A 23 -8.24 -3.78 -1.66
C LEU A 23 -8.76 -3.81 -0.22
N ILE A 24 -8.03 -4.44 0.71
CA ILE A 24 -8.40 -4.45 2.13
C ILE A 24 -8.40 -3.01 2.68
N SER A 25 -7.38 -2.21 2.38
CA SER A 25 -7.30 -0.81 2.81
C SER A 25 -8.46 0.04 2.28
N THR A 26 -8.85 -0.11 1.01
CA THR A 26 -9.98 0.64 0.43
C THR A 26 -11.32 0.21 1.01
N MET A 27 -11.51 -1.09 1.29
CA MET A 27 -12.70 -1.57 2.00
C MET A 27 -12.80 -1.00 3.42
N ILE A 28 -11.68 -0.95 4.16
CA ILE A 28 -11.66 -0.35 5.50
C ILE A 28 -11.97 1.14 5.42
N GLN A 29 -11.31 1.88 4.53
CA GLN A 29 -11.57 3.30 4.32
C GLN A 29 -13.05 3.55 3.95
N GLY A 30 -13.64 2.68 3.12
CA GLY A 30 -15.05 2.77 2.77
C GLY A 30 -15.96 2.69 3.99
N ARG A 31 -15.72 1.74 4.89
CA ARG A 31 -16.45 1.61 6.18
C ARG A 31 -16.24 2.84 7.07
N LYS A 32 -15.02 3.35 7.15
CA LYS A 32 -14.70 4.56 7.94
C LYS A 32 -15.39 5.80 7.38
N ALA A 33 -15.52 5.93 6.06
CA ALA A 33 -16.24 7.04 5.43
C ALA A 33 -17.75 7.03 5.74
N PHE A 34 -18.35 5.84 5.88
CA PHE A 34 -19.74 5.74 6.36
C PHE A 34 -19.88 6.19 7.81
N ALA A 35 -18.97 5.76 8.70
CA ALA A 35 -18.96 6.20 10.09
C ALA A 35 -18.68 7.71 10.25
N ALA A 36 -17.85 8.28 9.37
CA ALA A 36 -17.52 9.70 9.36
C ALA A 36 -18.59 10.58 8.71
N ASN A 37 -19.64 9.97 8.14
CA ASN A 37 -20.72 10.67 7.43
C ASN A 37 -20.22 11.58 6.28
N THR A 38 -19.06 11.26 5.67
CA THR A 38 -18.40 12.04 4.61
C THR A 38 -18.75 11.60 3.20
N ARG A 39 -19.54 10.51 3.08
CA ARG A 39 -20.02 9.99 1.80
C ARG A 39 -20.97 10.95 1.09
N MET A 40 -21.12 10.76 -0.22
CA MET A 40 -22.09 11.51 -1.00
C MET A 40 -23.53 11.20 -0.53
N PRO A 41 -24.48 12.15 -0.65
CA PRO A 41 -25.82 11.98 -0.09
C PRO A 41 -26.58 10.76 -0.67
N GLU A 42 -26.38 10.42 -1.94
CA GLU A 42 -26.98 9.25 -2.59
C GLU A 42 -26.53 7.92 -1.96
N ASP A 43 -25.25 7.81 -1.58
CA ASP A 43 -24.71 6.64 -0.87
C ASP A 43 -25.34 6.49 0.51
N LYS A 44 -25.64 7.62 1.18
CA LYS A 44 -26.29 7.63 2.50
C LYS A 44 -27.73 7.13 2.41
N THR A 45 -28.48 7.58 1.41
CA THR A 45 -29.86 7.15 1.20
C THR A 45 -29.94 5.63 1.00
N LEU A 46 -29.03 5.05 0.21
CA LEU A 46 -28.95 3.61 0.02
C LEU A 46 -28.71 2.86 1.35
N VAL A 47 -27.80 3.35 2.19
CA VAL A 47 -27.45 2.72 3.47
C VAL A 47 -28.56 2.84 4.52
N CYS A 48 -29.22 4.00 4.61
CA CYS A 48 -30.38 4.18 5.47
C CYS A 48 -31.56 3.29 5.04
N ASN A 49 -31.77 3.12 3.72
CA ASN A 49 -32.78 2.20 3.19
C ASN A 49 -32.48 0.73 3.49
N MET A 50 -31.21 0.38 3.73
CA MET A 50 -30.78 -0.94 4.22
C MET A 50 -30.92 -1.11 5.75
N GLY A 51 -31.49 -0.12 6.46
CA GLY A 51 -31.75 -0.19 7.90
C GLY A 51 -30.54 0.15 8.78
N ILE A 52 -29.47 0.72 8.22
CA ILE A 52 -28.29 1.13 8.99
C ILE A 52 -28.49 2.56 9.48
N THR A 53 -28.52 2.75 10.81
CA THR A 53 -28.60 4.07 11.44
C THR A 53 -27.25 4.77 11.42
N VAL A 54 -27.23 6.02 10.94
CA VAL A 54 -26.02 6.86 10.94
C VAL A 54 -25.97 7.64 12.26
N ASP A 55 -24.87 7.50 13.01
CA ASP A 55 -24.67 8.25 14.25
C ASP A 55 -24.69 9.76 13.98
N THR A 56 -25.40 10.49 14.84
CA THR A 56 -25.59 11.95 14.73
C THR A 56 -24.79 12.74 15.76
N ASP A 57 -24.07 12.05 16.67
CA ASP A 57 -23.25 12.71 17.69
C ASP A 57 -22.02 13.38 17.06
N GLU A 58 -21.83 14.68 17.35
CA GLU A 58 -20.78 15.47 16.71
C GLU A 58 -19.37 14.98 17.10
N LYS A 59 -19.21 14.46 18.32
CA LYS A 59 -17.91 14.00 18.83
C LYS A 59 -17.51 12.67 18.19
N THR A 60 -18.45 11.73 18.01
CA THR A 60 -18.19 10.47 17.30
C THR A 60 -17.90 10.71 15.81
N ILE A 61 -18.62 11.64 15.16
CA ILE A 61 -18.39 12.00 13.75
C ILE A 61 -16.98 12.58 13.56
N LYS A 62 -16.53 13.49 14.43
CA LYS A 62 -15.17 14.06 14.34
C LYS A 62 -14.09 13.00 14.48
N ALA A 63 -14.20 12.11 15.47
CA ALA A 63 -13.25 11.02 15.65
C ALA A 63 -13.24 10.05 14.46
N ALA A 64 -14.41 9.75 13.88
CA ALA A 64 -14.53 8.92 12.69
C ALA A 64 -13.92 9.60 11.45
N ALA A 65 -14.07 10.92 11.30
CA ALA A 65 -13.46 11.68 10.20
C ALA A 65 -11.93 11.71 10.27
N GLU A 66 -11.35 11.85 11.46
CA GLU A 66 -9.90 11.73 11.65
C GLU A 66 -9.37 10.35 11.26
N ASP A 67 -10.10 9.29 11.63
CA ASP A 67 -9.74 7.92 11.27
C ASP A 67 -9.91 7.67 9.77
N GLU A 68 -10.97 8.17 9.15
CA GLU A 68 -11.13 8.12 7.69
C GLU A 68 -9.97 8.85 6.97
N MET A 69 -9.59 10.05 7.45
CA MET A 69 -8.47 10.79 6.89
C MET A 69 -7.16 10.00 6.97
N ARG A 70 -6.95 9.26 8.06
CA ARG A 70 -5.80 8.36 8.23
C ARG A 70 -5.78 7.29 7.14
N TRP A 71 -6.90 6.61 6.92
CA TRP A 71 -7.01 5.58 5.88
C TRP A 71 -6.86 6.14 4.47
N LYS A 72 -7.39 7.34 4.20
CA LYS A 72 -7.14 8.07 2.94
C LYS A 72 -5.64 8.27 2.70
N ARG A 73 -4.88 8.69 3.72
CA ARG A 73 -3.42 8.88 3.61
C ARG A 73 -2.65 7.57 3.42
N ILE A 74 -3.11 6.47 4.02
CA ILE A 74 -2.53 5.13 3.78
C ILE A 74 -2.66 4.78 2.30
N ILE A 75 -3.87 4.87 1.75
CA ILE A 75 -4.18 4.55 0.35
C ILE A 75 -3.41 5.48 -0.59
N GLN A 76 -3.39 6.79 -0.30
CA GLN A 76 -2.65 7.75 -1.11
C GLN A 76 -1.15 7.41 -1.15
N ASN A 77 -0.54 7.09 -0.01
CA ASN A 77 0.87 6.71 0.01
C ASN A 77 1.14 5.40 -0.75
N ASP A 78 0.18 4.48 -0.80
CA ASP A 78 0.28 3.29 -1.64
C ASP A 78 0.24 3.64 -3.13
N LEU A 79 -0.65 4.54 -3.53
CA LEU A 79 -0.77 5.01 -4.91
C LEU A 79 0.45 5.83 -5.37
N GLU A 80 1.10 6.56 -4.47
CA GLU A 80 2.33 7.31 -4.76
C GLU A 80 3.55 6.38 -4.96
N SER A 81 3.57 5.20 -4.33
CA SER A 81 4.76 4.33 -4.29
C SER A 81 4.62 3.06 -5.12
N MET A 82 3.53 2.31 -4.98
CA MET A 82 3.42 0.95 -5.54
C MET A 82 3.40 0.88 -7.07
N PRO A 83 2.65 1.74 -7.80
CA PRO A 83 2.65 1.69 -9.26
C PRO A 83 4.05 1.88 -9.85
N LEU A 84 4.79 2.88 -9.34
CA LEU A 84 6.17 3.13 -9.76
C LEU A 84 7.11 2.00 -9.35
N ALA A 85 6.93 1.43 -8.15
CA ALA A 85 7.73 0.27 -7.72
C ALA A 85 7.55 -0.92 -8.67
N PHE A 86 6.33 -1.22 -9.10
CA PHE A 86 6.07 -2.30 -10.05
C PHE A 86 6.71 -2.04 -11.40
N VAL A 87 6.67 -0.81 -11.91
CA VAL A 87 7.37 -0.45 -13.16
C VAL A 87 8.88 -0.64 -13.02
N VAL A 88 9.47 -0.17 -11.92
CA VAL A 88 10.91 -0.32 -11.66
C VAL A 88 11.30 -1.79 -11.56
N PHE A 89 10.61 -2.59 -10.75
CA PHE A 89 10.95 -4.00 -10.61
C PHE A 89 10.72 -4.80 -11.90
N TRP A 90 9.69 -4.47 -12.68
CA TRP A 90 9.49 -5.07 -13.99
C TRP A 90 10.65 -4.72 -14.95
N SER A 91 11.06 -3.45 -14.98
CA SER A 91 12.20 -3.02 -15.79
C SER A 91 13.51 -3.73 -15.41
N ALA A 92 13.75 -3.91 -14.11
CA ALA A 92 14.93 -4.63 -13.60
C ALA A 92 14.96 -6.09 -14.10
N ILE A 93 13.81 -6.77 -14.10
CA ILE A 93 13.67 -8.13 -14.63
C ILE A 93 13.94 -8.14 -16.13
N THR A 94 13.34 -7.21 -16.90
CA THR A 94 13.47 -7.19 -18.37
C THR A 94 14.88 -6.86 -18.85
N VAL A 95 15.61 -6.03 -18.10
CA VAL A 95 17.00 -5.67 -18.40
C VAL A 95 17.97 -6.77 -17.95
N GLY A 96 17.52 -7.75 -17.17
CA GLY A 96 18.35 -8.87 -16.73
C GLY A 96 19.21 -8.57 -15.50
N VAL A 97 18.75 -7.70 -14.61
CA VAL A 97 19.39 -7.51 -13.30
C VAL A 97 19.42 -8.83 -12.53
N SER A 98 20.51 -9.09 -11.79
CA SER A 98 20.70 -10.32 -11.01
C SER A 98 19.43 -10.74 -10.25
N PRO A 99 18.88 -11.93 -10.52
CA PRO A 99 17.63 -12.38 -9.91
C PRO A 99 17.70 -12.43 -8.38
N ALA A 100 18.87 -12.68 -7.80
CA ALA A 100 19.05 -12.69 -6.34
C ALA A 100 18.79 -11.31 -5.73
N ILE A 101 19.30 -10.24 -6.36
CA ILE A 101 19.11 -8.86 -5.93
C ILE A 101 17.64 -8.47 -6.10
N THR A 102 17.10 -8.67 -7.29
CA THR A 102 15.71 -8.31 -7.64
C THR A 102 14.71 -8.97 -6.69
N LYS A 103 14.83 -10.28 -6.45
CA LYS A 103 13.95 -11.00 -5.51
C LYS A 103 14.05 -10.48 -4.08
N THR A 104 15.26 -10.22 -3.60
CA THR A 104 15.48 -9.76 -2.22
C THR A 104 14.86 -8.38 -2.01
N LEU A 105 15.10 -7.44 -2.94
CA LEU A 105 14.55 -6.09 -2.88
C LEU A 105 13.02 -6.09 -2.96
N MET A 106 12.42 -6.95 -3.79
CA MET A 106 10.97 -7.03 -3.92
C MET A 106 10.29 -7.59 -2.67
N LEU A 107 10.86 -8.63 -2.07
CA LEU A 107 10.35 -9.20 -0.82
C LEU A 107 10.50 -8.20 0.34
N ALA A 108 11.66 -7.54 0.44
CA ALA A 108 11.90 -6.50 1.43
C ALA A 108 10.93 -5.32 1.25
N TYR A 109 10.71 -4.86 0.01
CA TYR A 109 9.74 -3.83 -0.33
C TYR A 109 8.32 -4.25 0.08
N THR A 110 7.92 -5.46 -0.27
CA THR A 110 6.58 -6.00 0.06
C THR A 110 6.36 -6.01 1.57
N ALA A 111 7.31 -6.54 2.34
CA ALA A 111 7.26 -6.53 3.80
C ALA A 111 7.21 -5.11 4.36
N ALA A 112 8.04 -4.20 3.86
CA ALA A 112 8.05 -2.80 4.28
C ALA A 112 6.70 -2.10 4.04
N ARG A 113 6.02 -2.36 2.92
CA ARG A 113 4.71 -1.78 2.59
C ARG A 113 3.57 -2.33 3.44
N ILE A 114 3.60 -3.64 3.74
CA ILE A 114 2.62 -4.25 4.66
C ILE A 114 2.81 -3.68 6.07
N SER A 115 4.05 -3.70 6.57
CA SER A 115 4.40 -3.15 7.88
C SER A 115 4.06 -1.67 7.99
N HIS A 116 4.35 -0.86 6.95
CA HIS A 116 3.98 0.56 6.88
C HIS A 116 2.48 0.77 7.12
N THR A 117 1.64 -0.08 6.55
CA THR A 117 0.18 0.02 6.69
C THR A 117 -0.27 -0.30 8.11
N ALA A 118 0.27 -1.38 8.67
CA ALA A 118 -0.01 -1.79 10.04
C ALA A 118 0.37 -0.68 11.04
N VAL A 119 1.61 -0.18 10.98
CA VAL A 119 2.08 0.86 11.92
C VAL A 119 1.39 2.21 11.70
N TYR A 120 0.93 2.52 10.48
CA TYR A 120 0.12 3.71 10.22
C TYR A 120 -1.23 3.61 10.93
N SER A 121 -1.90 2.45 10.84
CA SER A 121 -3.17 2.20 11.52
C SER A 121 -3.04 2.23 13.07
N MET A 122 -1.89 1.81 13.60
CA MET A 122 -1.58 1.82 15.04
C MET A 122 -1.08 3.17 15.58
N ILE A 123 -1.05 4.22 14.74
CA ILE A 123 -0.62 5.57 15.15
C ILE A 123 0.83 5.59 15.66
N MET A 124 1.72 4.83 15.00
CA MET A 124 3.15 4.75 15.35
C MET A 124 4.01 5.55 14.34
N PRO A 125 4.18 6.88 14.52
CA PRO A 125 4.77 7.75 13.50
C PRO A 125 6.24 7.43 13.19
N ARG A 126 7.04 7.05 14.21
CA ARG A 126 8.46 6.69 14.03
C ARG A 126 8.62 5.39 13.23
N ALA A 127 7.88 4.35 13.63
CA ALA A 127 7.89 3.07 12.91
C ALA A 127 7.39 3.22 11.47
N ARG A 128 6.37 4.07 11.25
CA ARG A 128 5.89 4.44 9.92
C ARG A 128 6.99 5.03 9.05
N MET A 129 7.72 6.01 9.56
CA MET A 129 8.82 6.64 8.82
C MET A 129 9.90 5.62 8.43
N ILE A 130 10.29 4.74 9.36
CA ILE A 130 11.28 3.69 9.09
C ILE A 130 10.80 2.73 7.99
N CYS A 131 9.54 2.26 8.06
CA CYS A 131 8.98 1.38 7.03
C CYS A 131 8.91 2.07 5.66
N TRP A 132 8.55 3.36 5.63
CA TRP A 132 8.55 4.15 4.40
C TRP A 132 9.96 4.28 3.81
N MET A 133 10.96 4.63 4.64
CA MET A 133 12.35 4.75 4.21
C MET A 133 12.90 3.42 3.68
N ALA A 134 12.61 2.31 4.36
CA ALA A 134 13.01 0.97 3.92
C ALA A 134 12.42 0.63 2.55
N GLY A 135 11.14 0.93 2.32
CA GLY A 135 10.47 0.74 1.03
C GLY A 135 11.12 1.59 -0.08
N SER A 136 11.32 2.89 0.17
CA SER A 136 11.96 3.81 -0.78
C SER A 136 13.39 3.38 -1.12
N PHE A 137 14.16 2.93 -0.13
CA PHE A 137 15.51 2.41 -0.33
C PHE A 137 15.53 1.21 -1.27
N CYS A 138 14.57 0.28 -1.16
CA CYS A 138 14.47 -0.87 -2.05
C CYS A 138 14.25 -0.45 -3.51
N ILE A 139 13.36 0.52 -3.76
CA ILE A 139 13.09 1.03 -5.10
C ILE A 139 14.32 1.73 -5.67
N VAL A 140 14.94 2.64 -4.91
CA VAL A 140 16.13 3.38 -5.37
C VAL A 140 17.27 2.42 -5.72
N THR A 141 17.50 1.41 -4.89
CA THR A 141 18.53 0.39 -5.14
C THR A 141 18.22 -0.39 -6.42
N ALA A 142 16.96 -0.76 -6.66
CA ALA A 142 16.54 -1.44 -7.88
C ALA A 142 16.74 -0.56 -9.13
N VAL A 143 16.43 0.74 -9.05
CA VAL A 143 16.70 1.70 -10.13
C VAL A 143 18.18 1.76 -10.45
N LEU A 144 19.05 1.91 -9.45
CA LEU A 144 20.49 1.99 -9.65
C LEU A 144 21.05 0.75 -10.33
N HIS A 145 20.63 -0.45 -9.91
CA HIS A 145 21.03 -1.68 -10.58
C HIS A 145 20.48 -1.79 -12.00
N THR A 146 19.24 -1.37 -12.23
CA THR A 146 18.62 -1.39 -13.57
C THR A 146 19.39 -0.48 -14.52
N VAL A 147 19.71 0.75 -14.10
CA VAL A 147 20.50 1.70 -14.90
C VAL A 147 21.90 1.16 -15.18
N ALA A 148 22.57 0.59 -14.17
CA ALA A 148 23.91 0.04 -14.33
C ALA A 148 23.93 -1.08 -15.39
N VAL A 149 22.98 -2.02 -15.34
CA VAL A 149 22.91 -3.12 -16.31
C VAL A 149 22.44 -2.65 -17.69
N ALA A 150 21.52 -1.68 -17.77
CA ALA A 150 21.03 -1.17 -19.05
C ALA A 150 22.08 -0.39 -19.86
N LEU A 151 23.10 0.15 -19.20
CA LEU A 151 24.16 0.95 -19.84
C LEU A 151 25.45 0.15 -20.13
N MET A 152 25.53 -1.11 -19.72
CA MET A 152 26.63 -2.03 -20.02
C MET A 152 26.30 -2.90 -21.22
#